data_AF-A0A453EQ29-F1
#
_entry.id   AF-A0A453EQ29-F1
#
_cell.length_a   1.000
_cell.length_b   1.000
_cell.length_c   1.000
_cell.angle_alpha   90.00
_cell.angle_beta   90.00
_cell.angle_gamma   90.00
#
_symmetry.space_group_name_H-M   'P 1'
#
loop_
_entity.id
_entity.type
_entity.pdbx_description
1 polymer ?
#
loop_
_entity_poly.entity_id
_entity_poly.type
_entity_poly.pdbx_seq_one_letter_code
_entity_poly.pdbx_strand_id
1 'polypeptide(L)'
;LFRPRVVAAAVPGRNGVAVRAFMASTAASDAMQEKRVAGEYTAANVQVLEALDGVRKRPGMYIGSTGPRGLHHLVYEILDNAVDEAQAGYATEINVVFHDDNSVSVTDNGRGIPTDIHPQTKKSCVETVLTLMHAGGKFGGSTSSYSVAGGLHGVGLSVVNALSEALEVTVCRDGKEYRQHYSRGKPLTTLSSTTLPDESSRQGSCIRFWPDKEIFTTTIEFDFSTISSRIRELAFLNPELTITLTKEEQDAQVQHNEYCYAGGLVEYVAWLNNDKKPLHDPIAFRKELDGIIVDVSLQWCSDSYSDTVLGYANSIRTVDGGTHIEGLKTSLTRTINSFAKKSKIMKDKDISLSGEHVREGMTCIISVKVPNPEFEGQTKTRLGNPEVRRIVEQSVQENLTEYLELHPDVLDSILSKSLNALKAALAAKRARELVRTKSVLKSSSLPGKLADCASSNPAESEIFIVEGDSAGGSAKQGRDRKFQV
;
A
#
# COMPACT_ATOMS: atom_id res chain seq x y z
N LEU A 1 -77.21 58.04 -30.40
CA LEU A 1 -76.90 58.85 -29.20
C LEU A 1 -75.46 58.57 -28.80
N PHE A 2 -74.67 59.64 -28.76
CA PHE A 2 -73.28 59.80 -28.27
C PHE A 2 -72.10 59.07 -28.95
N ARG A 3 -70.99 59.81 -28.94
CA ARG A 3 -69.76 59.87 -29.76
C ARG A 3 -68.55 59.69 -28.76
N PRO A 4 -67.25 59.75 -29.12
CA PRO A 4 -66.41 58.79 -29.87
C PRO A 4 -64.93 58.69 -29.34
N ARG A 5 -64.01 58.19 -30.20
CA ARG A 5 -62.57 58.59 -30.41
C ARG A 5 -61.48 57.87 -29.54
N VAL A 6 -60.29 57.43 -30.00
CA VAL A 6 -59.24 57.92 -30.97
C VAL A 6 -58.28 56.75 -31.35
N VAL A 7 -58.06 56.41 -32.63
CA VAL A 7 -56.91 56.62 -33.59
C VAL A 7 -55.73 55.61 -33.55
N ALA A 8 -55.39 55.14 -34.76
CA ALA A 8 -54.24 54.31 -35.16
C ALA A 8 -53.23 55.11 -36.03
N ALA A 9 -51.96 54.66 -36.11
CA ALA A 9 -50.95 54.88 -37.17
C ALA A 9 -49.65 54.13 -36.78
N ALA A 10 -48.70 53.69 -37.63
CA ALA A 10 -48.55 53.31 -39.04
C ALA A 10 -47.10 52.70 -39.19
N VAL A 11 -46.87 51.89 -40.25
CA VAL A 11 -45.67 51.04 -40.60
C VAL A 11 -44.45 51.86 -41.14
N PRO A 12 -43.22 51.33 -41.46
CA PRO A 12 -42.84 50.29 -42.49
C PRO A 12 -41.73 49.28 -42.02
N GLY A 13 -41.46 48.06 -42.56
CA GLY A 13 -40.99 47.64 -43.91
C GLY A 13 -39.49 47.99 -44.12
N ARG A 14 -38.50 47.16 -44.54
CA ARG A 14 -38.40 45.98 -45.44
C ARG A 14 -36.93 45.48 -45.54
N ASN A 15 -36.75 44.22 -45.97
CA ASN A 15 -35.73 43.65 -46.89
C ASN A 15 -34.24 43.48 -46.51
N GLY A 16 -33.77 42.21 -46.61
CA GLY A 16 -32.38 41.86 -46.91
C GLY A 16 -32.31 40.50 -47.62
N VAL A 17 -31.75 40.47 -48.84
CA VAL A 17 -31.51 39.28 -49.68
C VAL A 17 -30.01 38.96 -49.70
N ALA A 18 -29.71 37.67 -49.50
CA ALA A 18 -28.55 36.84 -49.89
C ALA A 18 -27.11 37.24 -49.46
N VAL A 19 -26.33 36.25 -48.99
CA VAL A 19 -25.13 35.71 -49.67
C VAL A 19 -24.64 34.40 -49.00
N ARG A 20 -24.54 33.35 -49.84
CA ARG A 20 -23.69 32.13 -49.84
C ARG A 20 -23.72 31.10 -48.71
N ALA A 21 -24.12 29.90 -49.14
CA ALA A 21 -23.99 28.62 -48.48
C ALA A 21 -22.52 28.19 -48.29
N PHE A 22 -22.24 27.65 -47.10
CA PHE A 22 -21.15 26.70 -46.86
C PHE A 22 -21.82 25.41 -46.36
N MET A 23 -21.75 24.35 -47.16
CA MET A 23 -22.30 23.05 -46.79
C MET A 23 -21.43 22.44 -45.68
N ALA A 24 -21.99 22.33 -44.47
CA ALA A 24 -21.48 21.44 -43.45
C ALA A 24 -22.10 20.05 -43.67
N SER A 25 -21.23 19.04 -43.68
CA SER A 25 -21.54 17.63 -43.89
C SER A 25 -22.63 17.11 -42.94
N THR A 26 -23.75 16.66 -43.50
CA THR A 26 -24.70 15.79 -42.82
C THR A 26 -24.11 14.39 -42.67
N ALA A 27 -23.33 14.17 -41.61
CA ALA A 27 -22.89 12.85 -41.19
C ALA A 27 -22.74 12.81 -39.67
N ALA A 28 -23.86 12.96 -38.95
CA ALA A 28 -24.00 12.56 -37.55
C ALA A 28 -25.46 12.78 -37.10
N SER A 29 -26.31 11.77 -37.24
CA SER A 29 -27.46 11.55 -36.33
C SER A 29 -28.17 10.23 -36.63
N ASP A 30 -27.42 9.15 -36.88
CA ASP A 30 -27.93 7.81 -36.54
C ASP A 30 -27.62 7.58 -35.05
N ALA A 31 -28.46 8.18 -34.22
CA ALA A 31 -28.53 7.87 -32.81
C ALA A 31 -28.98 6.41 -32.67
N MET A 32 -28.06 5.56 -32.23
CA MET A 32 -28.31 4.16 -31.91
C MET A 32 -29.37 4.09 -30.81
N GLN A 33 -30.61 3.86 -31.23
CA GLN A 33 -31.76 3.69 -30.35
C GLN A 33 -31.65 2.28 -29.73
N GLU A 34 -30.85 2.15 -28.67
CA GLU A 34 -30.79 0.92 -27.89
C GLU A 34 -32.19 0.62 -27.33
N LYS A 35 -32.75 -0.48 -27.81
CA LYS A 35 -34.00 -1.05 -27.35
C LYS A 35 -33.80 -1.48 -25.89
N ARG A 36 -34.18 -0.65 -24.92
CA ARG A 36 -34.25 -1.05 -23.51
C ARG A 36 -35.23 -2.20 -23.40
N VAL A 37 -34.70 -3.43 -23.32
CA VAL A 37 -35.47 -4.60 -22.92
C VAL A 37 -35.80 -4.40 -21.46
N ALA A 38 -36.98 -3.84 -21.18
CA ALA A 38 -37.55 -3.83 -19.84
C ALA A 38 -37.97 -5.27 -19.50
N GLY A 39 -36.99 -6.08 -19.08
CA GLY A 39 -37.26 -7.34 -18.42
C GLY A 39 -37.94 -7.07 -17.08
N GLU A 40 -38.98 -7.83 -16.76
CA GLU A 40 -39.65 -7.75 -15.48
C GLU A 40 -38.66 -8.14 -14.37
N TYR A 41 -38.27 -7.19 -13.51
CA TYR A 41 -37.36 -7.45 -12.39
C TYR A 41 -38.16 -8.05 -11.24
N THR A 42 -38.09 -9.37 -11.14
CA THR A 42 -38.81 -10.19 -10.15
C THR A 42 -37.82 -10.91 -9.23
N ALA A 43 -38.34 -11.60 -8.20
CA ALA A 43 -37.51 -12.41 -7.31
C ALA A 43 -36.67 -13.46 -8.06
N ALA A 44 -37.13 -13.96 -9.22
CA ALA A 44 -36.38 -14.93 -10.03
C ALA A 44 -35.09 -14.34 -10.66
N ASN A 45 -34.95 -13.01 -10.73
CA ASN A 45 -33.74 -12.36 -11.20
C ASN A 45 -32.69 -12.16 -10.08
N VAL A 46 -33.06 -12.46 -8.82
CA VAL A 46 -32.13 -12.42 -7.69
C VAL A 46 -31.40 -13.76 -7.62
N GLN A 47 -30.11 -13.75 -7.94
CA GLN A 47 -29.28 -14.94 -7.87
C GLN A 47 -28.57 -15.03 -6.51
N VAL A 48 -28.77 -16.14 -5.81
CA VAL A 48 -27.97 -16.51 -4.63
C VAL A 48 -26.81 -17.37 -5.11
N LEU A 49 -25.59 -16.98 -4.74
CA LEU A 49 -24.38 -17.76 -5.03
C LEU A 49 -24.05 -18.59 -3.79
N GLU A 50 -24.20 -19.91 -3.90
CA GLU A 50 -23.93 -20.82 -2.80
C GLU A 50 -22.43 -21.13 -2.67
N ALA A 51 -21.99 -21.38 -1.44
CA ALA A 51 -20.64 -21.82 -1.12
C ALA A 51 -19.53 -20.95 -1.77
N LEU A 52 -18.67 -21.57 -2.57
CA LEU A 52 -17.50 -20.93 -3.19
C LEU A 52 -17.77 -20.36 -4.58
N ASP A 53 -19.00 -20.48 -5.11
CA ASP A 53 -19.36 -19.93 -6.43
C ASP A 53 -19.28 -18.40 -6.43
N GLY A 54 -19.57 -17.76 -5.29
CA GLY A 54 -19.40 -16.33 -5.07
C GLY A 54 -17.95 -15.86 -5.27
N VAL A 55 -17.00 -16.65 -4.77
CA VAL A 55 -15.56 -16.37 -4.90
C VAL A 55 -15.14 -16.44 -6.37
N ARG A 56 -15.53 -17.51 -7.08
CA ARG A 56 -15.22 -17.68 -8.50
C ARG A 56 -15.87 -16.63 -9.39
N LYS A 57 -17.08 -16.17 -9.06
CA LYS A 57 -17.78 -15.13 -9.83
C LYS A 57 -17.19 -13.73 -9.63
N ARG A 58 -16.58 -13.47 -8.48
CA ARG A 58 -16.04 -12.17 -8.06
C ARG A 58 -14.67 -12.31 -7.37
N PRO A 59 -13.65 -12.87 -8.05
CA PRO A 59 -12.35 -13.17 -7.44
C PRO A 59 -11.63 -11.92 -6.93
N GLY A 60 -11.72 -10.79 -7.64
CA GLY A 60 -11.05 -9.55 -7.25
C GLY A 60 -11.44 -9.00 -5.88
N MET A 61 -12.63 -9.35 -5.36
CA MET A 61 -13.04 -8.97 -4.00
C MET A 61 -12.24 -9.71 -2.92
N TYR A 62 -11.73 -10.90 -3.23
CA TYR A 62 -11.02 -11.76 -2.28
C TYR A 62 -9.50 -11.69 -2.45
N ILE A 63 -9.02 -11.64 -3.70
CA ILE A 63 -7.58 -11.66 -4.02
C ILE A 63 -7.07 -10.35 -4.67
N GLY A 64 -7.90 -9.30 -4.69
CA GLY A 64 -7.58 -7.98 -5.25
C GLY A 64 -7.68 -7.90 -6.77
N SER A 65 -7.07 -8.84 -7.50
CA SER A 65 -7.14 -8.89 -8.98
C SER A 65 -6.97 -10.33 -9.50
N THR A 66 -7.23 -10.57 -10.78
CA THR A 66 -6.93 -11.85 -11.47
C THR A 66 -5.69 -11.77 -12.35
N GLY A 67 -4.87 -10.72 -12.16
CA GLY A 67 -3.56 -10.59 -12.81
C GLY A 67 -2.44 -11.24 -11.99
N PRO A 68 -1.16 -10.96 -12.34
CA PRO A 68 -0.01 -11.54 -11.64
C PRO A 68 -0.07 -11.35 -10.11
N ARG A 69 -0.49 -10.18 -9.63
CA ARG A 69 -0.58 -9.90 -8.18
C ARG A 69 -1.53 -10.86 -7.46
N GLY A 70 -2.70 -11.13 -8.04
CA GLY A 70 -3.68 -12.04 -7.43
C GLY A 70 -3.27 -13.50 -7.53
N LEU A 71 -2.57 -13.89 -8.60
CA LEU A 71 -2.01 -15.23 -8.75
C LEU A 71 -1.01 -15.54 -7.61
N HIS A 72 -0.03 -14.66 -7.39
CA HIS A 72 0.92 -14.80 -6.28
C HIS A 72 0.25 -14.73 -4.90
N HIS A 73 -0.87 -14.00 -4.80
CA HIS A 73 -1.62 -13.94 -3.55
C HIS A 73 -2.19 -15.29 -3.11
N LEU A 74 -2.47 -16.21 -4.05
CA LEU A 74 -2.86 -17.58 -3.71
C LEU A 74 -1.75 -18.30 -2.94
N VAL A 75 -0.50 -18.13 -3.36
CA VAL A 75 0.67 -18.68 -2.65
C VAL A 75 0.81 -18.04 -1.28
N TYR A 76 0.62 -16.71 -1.19
CA TYR A 76 0.72 -15.98 0.07
C TYR A 76 -0.30 -16.47 1.11
N GLU A 77 -1.54 -16.76 0.71
CA GLU A 77 -2.56 -17.26 1.66
C GLU A 77 -2.19 -18.61 2.28
N ILE A 78 -1.57 -19.52 1.52
CA ILE A 78 -1.10 -20.80 2.08
C ILE A 78 0.17 -20.58 2.92
N LEU A 79 1.12 -19.81 2.40
CA LEU A 79 2.38 -19.50 3.09
C LEU A 79 2.14 -18.79 4.43
N ASP A 80 1.24 -17.80 4.48
CA ASP A 80 0.90 -17.09 5.72
C ASP A 80 0.27 -18.06 6.75
N ASN A 81 -0.52 -19.06 6.32
CA ASN A 81 -1.04 -20.09 7.23
C ASN A 81 0.07 -20.99 7.80
N ALA A 82 1.07 -21.34 7.00
CA ALA A 82 2.23 -22.09 7.45
C ALA A 82 3.11 -21.27 8.41
N VAL A 83 3.28 -19.97 8.15
CA VAL A 83 3.97 -19.04 9.06
C VAL A 83 3.22 -18.90 10.38
N ASP A 84 1.88 -18.89 10.38
CA ASP A 84 1.09 -18.86 11.61
C ASP A 84 1.36 -20.10 12.50
N GLU A 85 1.65 -21.28 11.93
CA GLU A 85 2.10 -22.45 12.72
C GLU A 85 3.48 -22.22 13.35
N ALA A 86 4.41 -21.60 12.61
CA ALA A 86 5.73 -21.26 13.12
C ALA A 86 5.65 -20.22 14.24
N GLN A 87 4.82 -19.19 14.08
CA GLN A 87 4.60 -18.16 15.10
C GLN A 87 3.97 -18.71 16.38
N ALA A 88 3.17 -19.76 16.26
CA ALA A 88 2.62 -20.49 17.39
C ALA A 88 3.62 -21.49 18.01
N GLY A 89 4.83 -21.62 17.46
CA GLY A 89 5.91 -22.45 17.98
C GLY A 89 5.85 -23.92 17.57
N TYR A 90 5.09 -24.25 16.53
CA TYR A 90 4.90 -25.64 16.09
C TYR A 90 5.61 -26.01 14.80
N ALA A 91 5.95 -25.03 13.95
CA ALA A 91 6.69 -25.25 12.72
C ALA A 91 8.07 -24.58 12.79
N THR A 92 9.07 -25.25 12.23
CA THR A 92 10.45 -24.75 12.07
C THR A 92 10.88 -24.69 10.61
N GLU A 93 10.15 -25.35 9.72
CA GLU A 93 10.49 -25.47 8.31
C GLU A 93 9.23 -25.33 7.43
N ILE A 94 9.37 -24.54 6.35
CA ILE A 94 8.37 -24.42 5.30
C ILE A 94 9.05 -24.60 3.94
N ASN A 95 8.50 -25.48 3.12
CA ASN A 95 9.01 -25.77 1.78
C ASN A 95 8.00 -25.31 0.72
N VAL A 96 8.39 -24.35 -0.11
CA VAL A 96 7.60 -23.88 -1.25
C VAL A 96 8.21 -24.42 -2.54
N VAL A 97 7.41 -25.13 -3.34
CA VAL A 97 7.87 -25.73 -4.59
C VAL A 97 7.00 -25.28 -5.75
N PHE A 98 7.62 -24.77 -6.80
CA PHE A 98 6.99 -24.58 -8.10
C PHE A 98 7.28 -25.80 -8.95
N HIS A 99 6.23 -26.51 -9.31
CA HIS A 99 6.30 -27.73 -10.10
C HIS A 99 6.28 -27.43 -11.60
N ASP A 100 6.77 -28.38 -12.40
CA ASP A 100 6.82 -28.32 -13.86
C ASP A 100 5.44 -28.23 -14.53
N ASP A 101 4.41 -28.74 -13.86
CA ASP A 101 3.01 -28.73 -14.30
C ASP A 101 2.25 -27.42 -13.99
N ASN A 102 2.98 -26.37 -13.59
CA ASN A 102 2.46 -25.06 -13.14
C ASN A 102 1.64 -25.09 -11.84
N SER A 103 1.76 -26.16 -11.04
CA SER A 103 1.27 -26.14 -9.66
C SER A 103 2.28 -25.60 -8.69
N VAL A 104 1.77 -25.16 -7.53
CA VAL A 104 2.60 -24.77 -6.39
C VAL A 104 2.21 -25.64 -5.21
N SER A 105 3.21 -26.16 -4.51
CA SER A 105 3.02 -26.77 -3.19
C SER A 105 3.67 -25.93 -2.10
N VAL A 106 3.00 -25.86 -0.96
CA VAL A 106 3.53 -25.30 0.28
C VAL A 106 3.37 -26.38 1.35
N THR A 107 4.49 -26.76 1.95
CA THR A 107 4.55 -27.79 2.99
C THR A 107 5.14 -27.21 4.27
N ASP A 108 4.43 -27.34 5.39
CA ASP A 108 4.94 -27.02 6.72
C ASP A 108 5.16 -28.29 7.54
N ASN A 109 6.00 -28.20 8.56
CA ASN A 109 6.17 -29.23 9.59
C ASN A 109 5.42 -28.90 10.90
N GLY A 110 4.32 -28.15 10.82
CA GLY A 110 3.51 -27.74 11.96
C GLY A 110 2.62 -28.86 12.50
N ARG A 111 1.54 -28.50 13.21
CA ARG A 111 0.65 -29.48 13.85
C ARG A 111 -0.16 -30.34 12.87
N GLY A 112 -0.34 -29.87 11.63
CA GLY A 112 -1.28 -30.42 10.67
C GLY A 112 -2.72 -29.94 10.91
N ILE A 113 -3.46 -29.65 9.83
CA ILE A 113 -4.88 -29.28 9.90
C ILE A 113 -5.67 -30.38 10.63
N PRO A 114 -6.59 -30.07 11.56
CA PRO A 114 -7.39 -31.09 12.21
C PRO A 114 -8.16 -31.97 11.21
N THR A 115 -8.18 -33.27 11.45
CA THR A 115 -8.78 -34.26 10.53
C THR A 115 -10.10 -34.82 11.02
N ASP A 116 -10.43 -34.60 12.30
CA ASP A 116 -11.66 -35.07 12.93
C ASP A 116 -12.91 -34.49 12.28
N ILE A 117 -14.04 -35.17 12.50
CA ILE A 117 -15.35 -34.69 12.05
C ILE A 117 -15.73 -33.44 12.82
N HIS A 118 -15.95 -32.34 12.10
CA HIS A 118 -16.35 -31.07 12.68
C HIS A 118 -17.82 -31.13 13.15
N PRO A 119 -18.12 -30.67 14.39
CA PRO A 119 -19.40 -30.95 15.04
C PRO A 119 -20.62 -30.32 14.36
N GLN A 120 -20.46 -29.17 13.69
CA GLN A 120 -21.56 -28.47 13.03
C GLN A 120 -21.77 -28.92 11.58
N THR A 121 -20.66 -29.08 10.84
CA THR A 121 -20.71 -29.36 9.39
C THR A 121 -20.83 -30.86 9.09
N LYS A 122 -20.53 -31.72 10.08
CA LYS A 122 -20.55 -33.19 9.96
C LYS A 122 -19.61 -33.73 8.88
N LYS A 123 -18.64 -32.94 8.45
CA LYS A 123 -17.57 -33.26 7.50
C LYS A 123 -16.23 -33.28 8.23
N SER A 124 -15.18 -33.81 7.62
CA SER A 124 -13.82 -33.62 8.17
C SER A 124 -13.52 -32.13 8.33
N CYS A 125 -12.72 -31.78 9.33
CA CYS A 125 -12.33 -30.39 9.53
C CYS A 125 -11.49 -29.87 8.34
N VAL A 126 -10.65 -30.73 7.72
CA VAL A 126 -10.00 -30.48 6.42
C VAL A 126 -11.01 -30.04 5.35
N GLU A 127 -12.07 -30.80 5.12
CA GLU A 127 -13.09 -30.43 4.13
C GLU A 127 -13.85 -29.16 4.52
N THR A 128 -14.09 -28.98 5.82
CA THR A 128 -14.78 -27.80 6.35
C THR A 128 -14.02 -26.52 6.01
N VAL A 129 -12.71 -26.46 6.30
CA VAL A 129 -11.90 -25.26 6.05
C VAL A 129 -11.63 -25.01 4.56
N LEU A 130 -11.70 -26.05 3.72
CA LEU A 130 -11.50 -25.94 2.27
C LEU A 130 -12.77 -25.62 1.48
N THR A 131 -13.96 -25.89 2.03
CA THR A 131 -15.24 -25.77 1.29
C THR A 131 -16.18 -24.70 1.85
N LEU A 132 -15.94 -24.19 3.05
CA LEU A 132 -16.75 -23.15 3.67
C LEU A 132 -15.96 -21.86 3.85
N MET A 133 -16.66 -20.75 3.63
CA MET A 133 -16.17 -19.42 3.96
C MET A 133 -16.33 -19.19 5.46
N HIS A 134 -15.42 -18.41 6.04
CA HIS A 134 -15.41 -18.07 7.47
C HIS A 134 -15.31 -19.29 8.40
N ALA A 135 -14.54 -20.29 7.97
CA ALA A 135 -14.25 -21.50 8.74
C ALA A 135 -12.75 -21.56 9.08
N GLY A 136 -12.41 -21.67 10.36
CA GLY A 136 -11.01 -21.68 10.81
C GLY A 136 -10.86 -21.65 12.32
N GLY A 137 -9.68 -22.05 12.82
CA GLY A 137 -9.34 -22.07 14.24
C GLY A 137 -8.88 -20.72 14.83
N LYS A 138 -8.88 -19.66 14.02
CA LYS A 138 -8.27 -18.36 14.31
C LYS A 138 -9.28 -17.30 14.81
N PHE A 139 -10.53 -17.69 15.07
CA PHE A 139 -11.63 -16.78 15.47
C PHE A 139 -11.81 -16.58 16.99
N GLY A 140 -10.91 -17.12 17.82
CA GLY A 140 -11.09 -17.17 19.28
C GLY A 140 -10.37 -16.07 20.08
N GLY A 141 -9.64 -15.16 19.44
CA GLY A 141 -8.76 -14.21 20.12
C GLY A 141 -7.82 -14.91 21.12
N SER A 142 -7.84 -14.51 22.39
CA SER A 142 -7.01 -15.12 23.45
C SER A 142 -7.37 -16.57 23.80
N THR A 143 -8.52 -17.08 23.33
CA THR A 143 -8.94 -18.48 23.49
C THR A 143 -8.69 -19.33 22.25
N SER A 144 -8.13 -18.74 21.19
CA SER A 144 -7.82 -19.44 19.95
C SER A 144 -6.55 -20.28 20.08
N SER A 145 -6.43 -21.33 19.26
CA SER A 145 -5.23 -22.17 19.18
C SER A 145 -3.97 -21.42 18.68
N TYR A 146 -4.12 -20.14 18.32
CA TYR A 146 -3.07 -19.20 17.93
C TYR A 146 -3.22 -17.92 18.76
N SER A 147 -2.25 -17.64 19.63
CA SER A 147 -2.25 -16.40 20.44
C SER A 147 -2.01 -15.14 19.60
N VAL A 148 -1.32 -15.29 18.46
CA VAL A 148 -1.05 -14.28 17.45
C VAL A 148 -1.10 -14.97 16.09
N ALA A 149 -1.90 -14.46 15.15
CA ALA A 149 -1.97 -14.98 13.78
C ALA A 149 -2.31 -13.86 12.79
N GLY A 150 -1.75 -13.94 11.59
CA GLY A 150 -2.11 -13.03 10.49
C GLY A 150 -3.41 -13.41 9.78
N GLY A 151 -3.76 -14.70 9.76
CA GLY A 151 -4.96 -15.23 9.11
C GLY A 151 -6.24 -15.11 9.94
N LEU A 152 -6.99 -14.01 9.87
CA LEU A 152 -8.14 -13.81 10.77
C LEU A 152 -9.52 -14.03 10.14
N HIS A 153 -9.60 -14.04 8.82
CA HIS A 153 -10.90 -14.03 8.13
C HIS A 153 -11.48 -15.43 7.89
N GLY A 154 -10.67 -16.49 8.01
CA GLY A 154 -11.05 -17.89 7.74
C GLY A 154 -11.57 -18.13 6.33
N VAL A 155 -11.00 -17.43 5.34
CA VAL A 155 -11.38 -17.53 3.92
C VAL A 155 -10.20 -17.84 2.99
N GLY A 156 -8.95 -17.68 3.44
CA GLY A 156 -7.77 -17.78 2.57
C GLY A 156 -7.69 -19.13 1.84
N LEU A 157 -7.66 -20.22 2.59
CA LEU A 157 -7.51 -21.57 2.03
C LEU A 157 -8.70 -21.98 1.15
N SER A 158 -9.93 -21.62 1.54
CA SER A 158 -11.12 -21.89 0.73
C SER A 158 -11.18 -21.05 -0.55
N VAL A 159 -10.66 -19.82 -0.54
CA VAL A 159 -10.49 -18.99 -1.73
C VAL A 159 -9.46 -19.61 -2.68
N VAL A 160 -8.32 -20.10 -2.17
CA VAL A 160 -7.34 -20.79 -3.01
C VAL A 160 -7.97 -22.03 -3.64
N ASN A 161 -8.70 -22.84 -2.88
CA ASN A 161 -9.42 -24.00 -3.41
C ASN A 161 -10.45 -23.62 -4.49
N ALA A 162 -11.23 -22.56 -4.25
CA ALA A 162 -12.23 -22.07 -5.20
C ALA A 162 -11.61 -21.62 -6.53
N LEU A 163 -10.44 -20.97 -6.48
CA LEU A 163 -9.76 -20.37 -7.61
C LEU A 163 -8.73 -21.30 -8.28
N SER A 164 -8.69 -22.57 -7.87
CA SER A 164 -7.84 -23.60 -8.45
C SER A 164 -8.64 -24.56 -9.32
N GLU A 165 -8.09 -25.00 -10.46
CA GLU A 165 -8.69 -26.08 -11.27
C GLU A 165 -8.66 -27.40 -10.52
N ALA A 166 -7.58 -27.64 -9.77
CA ALA A 166 -7.39 -28.77 -8.87
C ALA A 166 -6.65 -28.32 -7.60
N LEU A 167 -6.95 -28.97 -6.48
CA LEU A 167 -6.20 -28.83 -5.23
C LEU A 167 -6.09 -30.17 -4.53
N GLU A 168 -4.90 -30.46 -4.03
CA GLU A 168 -4.57 -31.63 -3.22
C GLU A 168 -4.13 -31.17 -1.84
N VAL A 169 -4.71 -31.79 -0.81
CA VAL A 169 -4.28 -31.59 0.57
C VAL A 169 -3.78 -32.92 1.11
N THR A 170 -2.58 -32.88 1.68
CA THR A 170 -2.00 -33.98 2.45
C THR A 170 -1.73 -33.50 3.86
N VAL A 171 -2.24 -34.22 4.87
CA VAL A 171 -2.01 -33.91 6.28
C VAL A 171 -1.35 -35.10 6.95
N CYS A 172 -0.19 -34.89 7.57
CA CYS A 172 0.46 -35.89 8.41
C CYS A 172 0.22 -35.53 9.88
N ARG A 173 -0.54 -36.36 10.58
CA ARG A 173 -0.93 -36.13 11.98
C ARG A 173 -1.25 -37.43 12.68
N ASP A 174 -0.83 -37.57 13.94
CA ASP A 174 -1.13 -38.73 14.80
C ASP A 174 -0.75 -40.09 14.15
N GLY A 175 0.43 -40.14 13.51
CA GLY A 175 0.94 -41.36 12.85
C GLY A 175 0.19 -41.76 11.57
N LYS A 176 -0.64 -40.88 11.02
CA LYS A 176 -1.43 -41.12 9.81
C LYS A 176 -1.19 -40.03 8.77
N GLU A 177 -1.25 -40.43 7.52
CA GLU A 177 -1.31 -39.53 6.36
C GLU A 177 -2.74 -39.50 5.83
N TYR A 178 -3.30 -38.30 5.73
CA TYR A 178 -4.63 -38.07 5.21
C TYR A 178 -4.54 -37.34 3.88
N ARG A 179 -5.34 -37.75 2.89
CA ARG A 179 -5.38 -37.09 1.57
C ARG A 179 -6.80 -36.82 1.10
N GLN A 180 -7.01 -35.65 0.52
CA GLN A 180 -8.26 -35.27 -0.16
C GLN A 180 -7.97 -34.43 -1.40
N HIS A 181 -8.79 -34.61 -2.44
CA HIS A 181 -8.66 -33.93 -3.73
C HIS A 181 -9.90 -33.07 -3.98
N TYR A 182 -9.69 -31.93 -4.63
CA TYR A 182 -10.72 -30.97 -4.97
C TYR A 182 -10.59 -30.54 -6.43
N SER A 183 -11.72 -30.17 -7.02
CA SER A 183 -11.75 -29.45 -8.30
C SER A 183 -12.65 -28.23 -8.16
N ARG A 184 -12.09 -27.03 -8.39
CA ARG A 184 -12.83 -25.76 -8.37
C ARG A 184 -13.66 -25.58 -7.09
N GLY A 185 -13.04 -25.84 -5.94
CA GLY A 185 -13.67 -25.73 -4.63
C GLY A 185 -14.53 -26.93 -4.20
N LYS A 186 -14.75 -27.92 -5.08
CA LYS A 186 -15.63 -29.07 -4.79
C LYS A 186 -14.80 -30.32 -4.45
N PRO A 187 -15.10 -31.02 -3.33
CA PRO A 187 -14.39 -32.26 -3.00
C PRO A 187 -14.71 -33.35 -4.03
N LEU A 188 -13.67 -34.03 -4.53
CA LEU A 188 -13.78 -35.16 -5.45
C LEU A 188 -13.83 -36.51 -4.72
N THR A 189 -13.26 -36.54 -3.52
CA THR A 189 -13.12 -37.73 -2.68
C THR A 189 -13.45 -37.40 -1.23
N THR A 190 -13.85 -38.40 -0.46
CA THR A 190 -13.84 -38.30 1.01
C THR A 190 -12.40 -38.29 1.51
N LEU A 191 -12.15 -37.75 2.70
CA LEU A 191 -10.82 -37.77 3.32
C LEU A 191 -10.35 -39.22 3.50
N SER A 192 -9.33 -39.61 2.75
CA SER A 192 -8.68 -40.92 2.85
C SER A 192 -7.60 -40.89 3.92
N SER A 193 -7.33 -42.02 4.58
CA SER A 193 -6.29 -42.13 5.61
C SER A 193 -5.48 -43.39 5.44
N THR A 194 -4.16 -43.26 5.55
CA THR A 194 -3.20 -44.38 5.54
C THR A 194 -2.30 -44.27 6.77
N THR A 195 -2.04 -45.38 7.46
CA THR A 195 -1.10 -45.41 8.58
C THR A 195 0.33 -45.22 8.06
N LEU A 196 1.08 -44.30 8.67
CA LEU A 196 2.49 -44.11 8.35
C LEU A 196 3.33 -45.20 9.03
N PRO A 197 4.52 -45.54 8.51
CA PRO A 197 5.44 -46.45 9.19
C PRO A 197 5.76 -45.96 10.61
N ASP A 198 5.93 -46.86 11.58
CA ASP A 198 6.12 -46.53 13.00
C ASP A 198 7.36 -45.62 13.25
N GLU A 199 8.36 -45.67 12.38
CA GLU A 199 9.57 -44.82 12.44
C GLU A 199 9.39 -43.44 11.79
N SER A 200 8.21 -43.16 11.21
CA SER A 200 7.96 -41.89 10.53
C SER A 200 7.67 -40.77 11.52
N SER A 201 8.57 -39.78 11.58
CA SER A 201 8.36 -38.53 12.31
C SER A 201 7.64 -37.44 11.48
N ARG A 202 6.98 -37.82 10.37
CA ARG A 202 6.34 -36.86 9.47
C ARG A 202 5.12 -36.24 10.14
N GLN A 203 5.11 -34.91 10.23
CA GLN A 203 4.00 -34.12 10.75
C GLN A 203 3.85 -32.85 9.92
N GLY A 204 2.63 -32.32 9.83
CA GLY A 204 2.35 -31.04 9.17
C GLY A 204 1.33 -31.14 8.04
N SER A 205 1.25 -30.09 7.24
CA SER A 205 0.33 -30.00 6.10
C SER A 205 1.07 -29.69 4.82
N CYS A 206 0.63 -30.31 3.72
CA CYS A 206 1.04 -29.97 2.36
C CYS A 206 -0.20 -29.62 1.56
N ILE A 207 -0.22 -28.41 0.98
CA ILE A 207 -1.26 -27.97 0.06
C ILE A 207 -0.60 -27.78 -1.31
N ARG A 208 -1.06 -28.53 -2.31
CA ARG A 208 -0.67 -28.37 -3.71
C ARG A 208 -1.86 -27.92 -4.52
N PHE A 209 -1.71 -26.88 -5.32
CA PHE A 209 -2.82 -26.34 -6.10
C PHE A 209 -2.41 -25.93 -7.51
N TRP A 210 -3.35 -26.06 -8.45
CA TRP A 210 -3.22 -25.65 -9.85
C TRP A 210 -4.16 -24.46 -10.08
N PRO A 211 -3.64 -23.26 -10.37
CA PRO A 211 -4.48 -22.08 -10.63
C PRO A 211 -5.45 -22.32 -11.79
N ASP A 212 -6.71 -21.88 -11.64
CA ASP A 212 -7.72 -22.08 -12.69
C ASP A 212 -7.47 -21.14 -13.89
N LYS A 213 -7.15 -21.72 -15.03
CA LYS A 213 -6.90 -21.01 -16.30
C LYS A 213 -8.11 -20.23 -16.81
N GLU A 214 -9.33 -20.59 -16.40
CA GLU A 214 -10.54 -19.82 -16.72
C GLU A 214 -10.63 -18.50 -15.95
N ILE A 215 -9.95 -18.41 -14.80
CA ILE A 215 -9.98 -17.22 -13.93
C ILE A 215 -8.73 -16.36 -14.17
N PHE A 216 -7.56 -16.98 -14.25
CA PHE A 216 -6.28 -16.33 -14.46
C PHE A 216 -5.91 -16.29 -15.94
N THR A 217 -6.64 -15.48 -16.71
CA THR A 217 -6.49 -15.43 -18.17
C THR A 217 -5.27 -14.66 -18.65
N THR A 218 -4.64 -13.86 -17.78
CA THR A 218 -3.47 -13.03 -18.15
C THR A 218 -2.15 -13.79 -18.03
N THR A 219 -1.98 -14.56 -16.97
CA THR A 219 -0.81 -15.41 -16.74
C THR A 219 -1.14 -16.50 -15.72
N ILE A 220 -0.52 -17.65 -15.87
CA ILE A 220 -0.50 -18.75 -14.88
C ILE A 220 0.92 -19.06 -14.40
N GLU A 221 1.91 -18.32 -14.90
CA GLU A 221 3.31 -18.50 -14.52
C GLU A 221 3.61 -17.71 -13.24
N PHE A 222 4.17 -18.41 -12.25
CA PHE A 222 4.65 -17.79 -11.01
C PHE A 222 6.04 -17.20 -11.21
N ASP A 223 6.21 -15.95 -10.78
CA ASP A 223 7.48 -15.26 -10.78
C ASP A 223 8.29 -15.64 -9.52
N PHE A 224 9.39 -16.36 -9.75
CA PHE A 224 10.29 -16.81 -8.68
C PHE A 224 10.82 -15.65 -7.85
N SER A 225 11.17 -14.52 -8.48
CA SER A 225 11.78 -13.37 -7.79
C SER A 225 10.81 -12.69 -6.81
N THR A 226 9.53 -12.63 -7.18
CA THR A 226 8.45 -12.05 -6.38
C THR A 226 8.19 -12.89 -5.13
N ILE A 227 8.04 -14.21 -5.28
CA ILE A 227 7.84 -15.12 -4.13
C ILE A 227 9.11 -15.23 -3.29
N SER A 228 10.30 -15.31 -3.91
CA SER A 228 11.59 -15.27 -3.23
C SER A 228 11.73 -14.04 -2.34
N SER A 229 11.34 -12.87 -2.84
CA SER A 229 11.38 -11.62 -2.06
C SER A 229 10.45 -11.70 -0.86
N ARG A 230 9.19 -12.14 -1.03
CA ARG A 230 8.24 -12.29 0.09
C ARG A 230 8.71 -13.31 1.13
N ILE A 231 9.23 -14.45 0.70
CA ILE A 231 9.78 -15.48 1.59
C ILE A 231 10.94 -14.92 2.42
N ARG A 232 11.84 -14.14 1.78
CA ARG A 232 12.94 -13.49 2.49
C ARG A 232 12.43 -12.54 3.59
N GLU A 233 11.41 -11.73 3.30
CA GLU A 233 10.79 -10.86 4.32
C GLU A 233 10.26 -11.69 5.50
N LEU A 234 9.56 -12.80 5.21
CA LEU A 234 8.99 -13.68 6.23
C LEU A 234 10.07 -14.36 7.09
N ALA A 235 11.18 -14.77 6.49
CA ALA A 235 12.31 -15.36 7.21
C ALA A 235 12.97 -14.34 8.17
N PHE A 236 13.10 -13.06 7.76
CA PHE A 236 13.56 -12.00 8.67
C PHE A 236 12.58 -11.72 9.82
N LEU A 237 11.27 -11.84 9.57
CA LEU A 237 10.24 -11.57 10.58
C LEU A 237 10.08 -12.70 11.60
N ASN A 238 10.61 -13.88 11.29
CA ASN A 238 10.51 -15.08 12.11
C ASN A 238 11.92 -15.69 12.27
N PRO A 239 12.78 -15.11 13.13
CA PRO A 239 14.09 -15.67 13.41
C PRO A 239 13.88 -17.09 13.96
N GLU A 240 14.59 -18.09 13.41
CA GLU A 240 14.44 -19.54 13.64
C GLU A 240 13.55 -20.30 12.64
N LEU A 241 12.81 -19.61 11.75
CA LEU A 241 12.05 -20.27 10.69
C LEU A 241 12.90 -20.41 9.43
N THR A 242 13.12 -21.65 8.98
CA THR A 242 13.69 -21.93 7.67
C THR A 242 12.57 -22.00 6.63
N ILE A 243 12.69 -21.20 5.57
CA ILE A 243 11.79 -21.29 4.42
C ILE A 243 12.62 -21.58 3.18
N THR A 244 12.27 -22.61 2.41
CA THR A 244 12.89 -22.91 1.13
C THR A 244 11.96 -22.56 -0.03
N LEU A 245 12.55 -22.12 -1.15
CA LEU A 245 11.88 -21.96 -2.41
C LEU A 245 12.62 -22.74 -3.49
N THR A 246 11.91 -23.70 -4.08
CA THR A 246 12.43 -24.56 -5.14
C THR A 246 11.61 -24.40 -6.40
N LYS A 247 12.27 -24.26 -7.55
CA LYS A 247 11.63 -24.33 -8.86
C LYS A 247 12.14 -25.58 -9.59
N GLU A 248 11.23 -26.49 -9.87
CA GLU A 248 11.51 -27.68 -10.67
C GLU A 248 11.60 -27.27 -12.14
N GLU A 249 12.71 -27.62 -12.80
CA GLU A 249 12.88 -27.46 -14.23
C GLU A 249 13.33 -28.82 -14.79
N GLN A 250 12.58 -29.38 -15.74
CA GLN A 250 12.75 -30.76 -16.22
C GLN A 250 14.16 -31.08 -16.75
N ASP A 251 14.91 -30.07 -17.22
CA ASP A 251 16.21 -30.23 -17.89
C ASP A 251 17.31 -29.23 -17.45
N ALA A 252 17.10 -28.47 -16.35
CA ALA A 252 18.03 -27.43 -15.90
C ALA A 252 18.41 -27.59 -14.42
N GLN A 253 19.37 -26.78 -13.95
CA GLN A 253 19.69 -26.73 -12.52
C GLN A 253 18.45 -26.27 -11.75
N VAL A 254 17.99 -27.11 -10.82
CA VAL A 254 16.93 -26.76 -9.86
C VAL A 254 17.31 -25.44 -9.19
N GLN A 255 16.50 -24.41 -9.44
CA GLN A 255 16.69 -23.14 -8.74
C GLN A 255 16.18 -23.31 -7.32
N HIS A 256 17.12 -23.36 -6.37
CA HIS A 256 16.84 -23.60 -4.96
C HIS A 256 17.45 -22.51 -4.09
N ASN A 257 16.61 -21.90 -3.25
CA ASN A 257 17.02 -20.91 -2.29
C ASN A 257 16.50 -21.26 -0.89
N GLU A 258 17.37 -21.19 0.10
CA GLU A 258 17.06 -21.35 1.52
C GLU A 258 17.18 -20.00 2.23
N TYR A 259 16.21 -19.69 3.10
CA TYR A 259 16.14 -18.45 3.85
C TYR A 259 15.97 -18.75 5.34
N CYS A 260 16.95 -18.36 6.14
CA CYS A 260 16.92 -18.41 7.60
C CYS A 260 17.81 -17.28 8.12
N TYR A 261 17.26 -16.37 8.93
CA TYR A 261 17.95 -15.16 9.40
C TYR A 261 17.79 -15.00 10.91
N ALA A 262 18.79 -15.42 11.67
CA ALA A 262 18.73 -15.43 13.14
C ALA A 262 18.71 -14.02 13.75
N GLY A 263 19.34 -13.03 13.11
CA GLY A 263 19.35 -11.65 13.56
C GLY A 263 18.06 -10.86 13.23
N GLY A 264 17.06 -11.50 12.62
CA GLY A 264 15.72 -10.94 12.43
C GLY A 264 15.70 -9.57 11.76
N LEU A 265 15.02 -8.59 12.39
CA LEU A 265 14.88 -7.23 11.84
C LEU A 265 16.21 -6.46 11.75
N VAL A 266 17.22 -6.81 12.55
CA VAL A 266 18.56 -6.19 12.47
C VAL A 266 19.21 -6.54 11.14
N GLU A 267 19.22 -7.83 10.80
CA GLU A 267 19.72 -8.30 9.51
C GLU A 267 18.88 -7.78 8.35
N TYR A 268 17.57 -7.63 8.53
CA TYR A 268 16.71 -7.12 7.47
C TYR A 268 17.03 -5.65 7.13
N VAL A 269 17.23 -4.79 8.14
CA VAL A 269 17.66 -3.40 7.91
C VAL A 269 19.04 -3.36 7.28
N ALA A 270 19.98 -4.19 7.75
CA ALA A 270 21.31 -4.29 7.14
C ALA A 270 21.24 -4.73 5.67
N TRP A 271 20.38 -5.69 5.34
CA TRP A 271 20.15 -6.17 3.98
C TRP A 271 19.58 -5.07 3.08
N LEU A 272 18.62 -4.27 3.55
CA LEU A 272 18.05 -3.13 2.83
C LEU A 272 19.03 -1.96 2.65
N ASN A 273 20.12 -1.93 3.41
CA ASN A 273 21.13 -0.89 3.39
C ASN A 273 22.49 -1.38 2.85
N ASN A 274 22.54 -2.59 2.27
CA ASN A 274 23.70 -3.20 1.63
C ASN A 274 24.47 -2.22 0.73
N ASP A 275 23.74 -1.46 -0.07
CA ASP A 275 24.25 -0.56 -1.10
C ASP A 275 24.41 0.90 -0.62
N LYS A 276 24.18 1.17 0.67
CA LYS A 276 24.20 2.51 1.27
C LYS A 276 25.34 2.66 2.27
N LYS A 277 25.64 3.90 2.67
CA LYS A 277 26.65 4.21 3.70
C LYS A 277 25.99 4.50 5.04
N PRO A 278 25.88 3.49 5.94
CA PRO A 278 25.26 3.67 7.25
C PRO A 278 26.04 4.68 8.10
N LEU A 279 25.31 5.47 8.89
CA LEU A 279 25.89 6.41 9.86
C LEU A 279 26.29 5.74 11.17
N HIS A 280 25.63 4.65 11.51
CA HIS A 280 25.76 3.92 12.77
C HIS A 280 25.23 2.50 12.59
N ASP A 281 25.47 1.62 13.55
CA ASP A 281 24.89 0.27 13.58
C ASP A 281 23.37 0.30 13.76
N PRO A 282 22.60 -0.70 13.29
CA PRO A 282 21.15 -0.70 13.43
C PRO A 282 20.71 -0.58 14.88
N ILE A 283 19.82 0.38 15.14
CA ILE A 283 19.16 0.56 16.43
C ILE A 283 17.96 -0.37 16.44
N ALA A 284 17.93 -1.34 17.35
CA ALA A 284 16.82 -2.27 17.45
C ALA A 284 16.35 -2.48 18.89
N PHE A 285 15.06 -2.72 19.05
CA PHE A 285 14.48 -3.10 20.32
C PHE A 285 13.23 -3.95 20.11
N ARG A 286 12.98 -4.85 21.05
CA ARG A 286 11.75 -5.64 21.14
C ARG A 286 11.14 -5.43 22.51
N LYS A 287 9.87 -5.03 22.55
CA LYS A 287 9.15 -4.74 23.79
C LYS A 287 7.75 -5.34 23.75
N GLU A 288 7.32 -5.94 24.85
CA GLU A 288 5.95 -6.40 25.04
C GLU A 288 5.23 -5.48 26.02
N LEU A 289 4.05 -5.02 25.63
CA LEU A 289 3.19 -4.18 26.46
C LEU A 289 1.73 -4.48 26.14
N ASP A 290 0.91 -4.67 27.18
CA ASP A 290 -0.52 -5.00 27.07
C ASP A 290 -0.80 -6.20 26.14
N GLY A 291 0.11 -7.19 26.11
CA GLY A 291 0.03 -8.39 25.25
C GLY A 291 0.35 -8.14 23.77
N ILE A 292 0.78 -6.93 23.40
CA ILE A 292 1.26 -6.58 22.07
C ILE A 292 2.78 -6.53 22.09
N ILE A 293 3.42 -7.26 21.18
CA ILE A 293 4.88 -7.21 20.99
C ILE A 293 5.18 -6.21 19.89
N VAL A 294 6.03 -5.24 20.18
CA VAL A 294 6.57 -4.27 19.23
C VAL A 294 8.04 -4.60 19.01
N ASP A 295 8.41 -4.93 17.77
CA ASP A 295 9.78 -5.17 17.34
C ASP A 295 10.14 -4.14 16.27
N VAL A 296 11.20 -3.38 16.50
CA VAL A 296 11.63 -2.29 15.62
C VAL A 296 13.12 -2.38 15.40
N SER A 297 13.53 -2.18 14.14
CA SER A 297 14.92 -1.97 13.76
C SER A 297 14.99 -0.76 12.82
N LEU A 298 15.98 0.12 13.02
CA LEU A 298 16.15 1.32 12.21
C LEU A 298 17.61 1.76 12.09
N GLN A 299 17.93 2.39 10.97
CA GLN A 299 19.29 2.86 10.67
C GLN A 299 19.24 4.05 9.71
N TRP A 300 20.02 5.10 9.97
CA TRP A 300 20.21 6.20 9.02
C TRP A 300 21.44 5.97 8.15
N CYS A 301 21.32 6.34 6.87
CA CYS A 301 22.42 6.33 5.90
C CYS A 301 22.76 7.76 5.49
N SER A 302 24.05 8.05 5.34
CA SER A 302 24.56 9.39 5.01
C SER A 302 24.16 9.83 3.61
N ASP A 303 24.21 8.91 2.66
CA ASP A 303 24.05 9.09 1.22
C ASP A 303 22.62 8.87 0.70
N SER A 304 21.69 8.49 1.58
CA SER A 304 20.26 8.40 1.25
C SER A 304 19.52 9.69 1.61
N TYR A 305 18.60 10.10 0.72
CA TYR A 305 17.77 11.31 0.87
C TYR A 305 16.27 11.00 0.97
N SER A 306 15.89 9.72 0.89
CA SER A 306 14.52 9.25 1.09
C SER A 306 14.44 8.36 2.33
N ASP A 307 13.28 8.32 2.97
CA ASP A 307 12.99 7.35 4.02
C ASP A 307 12.40 6.06 3.43
N THR A 308 12.71 4.93 4.07
CA THR A 308 12.09 3.63 3.81
C THR A 308 11.53 3.11 5.11
N VAL A 309 10.20 3.12 5.25
CA VAL A 309 9.52 2.60 6.44
C VAL A 309 8.63 1.44 6.04
N LEU A 310 8.98 0.24 6.50
CA LEU A 310 8.23 -0.98 6.26
C LEU A 310 7.50 -1.41 7.53
N GLY A 311 6.19 -1.61 7.44
CA GLY A 311 5.36 -2.02 8.57
C GLY A 311 4.77 -3.41 8.37
N TYR A 312 4.75 -4.16 9.46
CA TYR A 312 4.21 -5.51 9.53
C TYR A 312 3.32 -5.65 10.76
N ALA A 313 2.21 -6.38 10.61
CA ALA A 313 1.36 -6.82 11.71
C ALA A 313 1.15 -8.33 11.57
N ASN A 314 1.59 -9.11 12.56
CA ASN A 314 1.57 -10.58 12.53
C ASN A 314 2.20 -11.15 11.24
N SER A 315 3.38 -10.64 10.87
CA SER A 315 4.12 -10.95 9.62
C SER A 315 3.42 -10.61 8.30
N ILE A 316 2.28 -9.92 8.35
CA ILE A 316 1.59 -9.40 7.17
C ILE A 316 2.03 -7.97 6.90
N ARG A 317 2.41 -7.69 5.66
CA ARG A 317 2.90 -6.38 5.24
C ARG A 317 1.75 -5.39 5.07
N THR A 318 1.78 -4.31 5.83
CA THR A 318 0.78 -3.24 5.76
C THR A 318 1.25 -2.13 4.82
N VAL A 319 1.08 -2.33 3.52
CA VAL A 319 1.62 -1.44 2.47
C VAL A 319 1.04 -0.02 2.50
N ASP A 320 -0.20 0.14 2.97
CA ASP A 320 -0.86 1.45 3.07
C ASP A 320 -0.60 2.14 4.42
N GLY A 321 0.09 1.45 5.34
CA GLY A 321 0.45 1.97 6.65
C GLY A 321 -0.45 1.44 7.76
N GLY A 322 -0.78 2.29 8.72
CA GLY A 322 -1.63 1.93 9.86
C GLY A 322 -1.15 2.52 11.16
N THR A 323 -1.86 2.18 12.23
CA THR A 323 -1.69 2.76 13.57
C THR A 323 -0.27 2.58 14.14
N HIS A 324 0.37 1.44 13.87
CA HIS A 324 1.76 1.15 14.22
C HIS A 324 2.77 2.08 13.52
N ILE A 325 2.67 2.26 12.20
CA ILE A 325 3.58 3.16 11.45
C ILE A 325 3.35 4.62 11.85
N GLU A 326 2.11 5.04 12.05
CA GLU A 326 1.78 6.40 12.50
C GLU A 326 2.34 6.70 13.89
N GLY A 327 2.21 5.74 14.81
CA GLY A 327 2.79 5.85 16.15
C GLY A 327 4.31 5.95 16.12
N LEU A 328 4.98 5.10 15.34
CA LEU A 328 6.42 5.17 15.11
C LEU A 328 6.85 6.54 14.59
N LYS A 329 6.24 7.03 13.50
CA LYS A 329 6.59 8.32 12.88
C LYS A 329 6.41 9.49 13.85
N THR A 330 5.32 9.47 14.62
CA THR A 330 5.00 10.52 15.60
C THR A 330 6.02 10.53 16.74
N SER A 331 6.26 9.37 17.34
CA SER A 331 7.17 9.22 18.48
C SER A 331 8.62 9.54 18.11
N LEU A 332 9.08 9.05 16.95
CA LEU A 332 10.41 9.36 16.41
C LEU A 332 10.61 10.88 16.25
N THR A 333 9.66 11.56 15.60
CA THR A 333 9.74 13.00 15.37
C THR A 333 9.79 13.78 16.69
N ARG A 334 8.95 13.38 17.67
CA ARG A 334 8.91 14.02 18.99
C ARG A 334 10.21 13.82 19.77
N THR A 335 10.73 12.60 19.77
CA THR A 335 11.95 12.20 20.51
C THR A 335 13.16 12.95 19.97
N ILE A 336 13.38 12.94 18.65
CA ILE A 336 14.51 13.65 18.03
C ILE A 336 14.41 15.17 18.25
N ASN A 337 13.22 15.78 18.15
CA ASN A 337 13.05 17.21 18.46
C ASN A 337 13.33 17.52 19.94
N SER A 338 13.02 16.61 20.87
CA SER A 338 13.34 16.78 22.30
C SER A 338 14.85 16.87 22.53
N PHE A 339 15.63 15.97 21.92
CA PHE A 339 17.09 16.04 21.95
C PHE A 339 17.65 17.26 21.24
N ALA A 340 17.08 17.61 20.08
CA ALA A 340 17.51 18.77 19.30
C ALA A 340 17.40 20.08 20.10
N LYS A 341 16.31 20.25 20.88
CA LYS A 341 16.12 21.40 21.79
C LYS A 341 17.10 21.45 22.96
N LYS A 342 17.52 20.28 23.47
CA LYS A 342 18.53 20.17 24.55
C LYS A 342 19.95 20.36 24.02
N SER A 343 20.18 20.05 22.74
CA SER A 343 21.49 20.15 22.10
C SER A 343 21.89 21.61 21.85
N LYS A 344 23.18 21.90 22.03
CA LYS A 344 23.78 23.21 21.72
C LYS A 344 23.91 23.46 20.21
N ILE A 345 23.63 22.45 19.38
CA ILE A 345 23.75 22.52 17.91
C ILE A 345 22.68 23.45 17.31
N MET A 346 21.50 23.53 17.93
CA MET A 346 20.45 24.47 17.51
C MET A 346 20.65 25.83 18.20
N LYS A 347 21.42 26.71 17.53
CA LYS A 347 21.64 28.09 18.01
C LYS A 347 20.40 28.99 17.91
N ASP A 348 19.39 28.55 17.17
CA ASP A 348 18.18 29.31 16.87
C ASP A 348 16.97 28.62 17.51
N LYS A 349 16.41 29.24 18.56
CA LYS A 349 15.38 28.62 19.43
C LYS A 349 14.06 28.31 18.71
N ASP A 350 13.86 28.85 17.50
CA ASP A 350 12.62 28.73 16.73
C ASP A 350 12.68 27.67 15.62
N ILE A 351 13.80 26.99 15.44
CA ILE A 351 13.90 25.95 14.42
C ILE A 351 13.29 24.65 14.96
N SER A 352 12.32 24.10 14.23
CA SER A 352 11.74 22.77 14.51
C SER A 352 11.97 21.83 13.33
N LEU A 353 12.31 20.58 13.62
CA LEU A 353 12.49 19.55 12.61
C LEU A 353 11.13 18.93 12.28
N SER A 354 10.72 18.98 11.01
CA SER A 354 9.56 18.22 10.55
C SER A 354 9.88 16.73 10.57
N GLY A 355 8.85 15.88 10.54
CA GLY A 355 9.05 14.43 10.48
C GLY A 355 9.81 13.98 9.23
N GLU A 356 9.69 14.70 8.11
CA GLU A 356 10.44 14.43 6.88
C GLU A 356 11.94 14.68 7.09
N HIS A 357 12.32 15.78 7.76
CA HIS A 357 13.72 16.08 8.06
C HIS A 357 14.34 15.05 9.01
N VAL A 358 13.55 14.56 9.98
CA VAL A 358 14.01 13.54 10.94
C VAL A 358 14.24 12.20 10.22
N ARG A 359 13.37 11.82 9.29
CA ARG A 359 13.44 10.52 8.61
C ARG A 359 14.31 10.50 7.37
N GLU A 360 14.81 11.64 6.88
CA GLU A 360 15.67 11.67 5.69
C GLU A 360 16.80 10.65 5.77
N GLY A 361 16.88 9.75 4.80
CA GLY A 361 17.89 8.69 4.74
C GLY A 361 17.74 7.56 5.76
N MET A 362 16.61 7.49 6.47
CA MET A 362 16.32 6.43 7.43
C MET A 362 15.72 5.21 6.73
N THR A 363 16.20 4.03 7.06
CA THR A 363 15.49 2.77 6.80
C THR A 363 15.03 2.19 8.12
N CYS A 364 13.74 1.86 8.23
CA CYS A 364 13.12 1.37 9.44
C CYS A 364 12.12 0.28 9.12
N ILE A 365 12.14 -0.75 9.95
CA ILE A 365 11.20 -1.86 9.91
C ILE A 365 10.53 -1.93 11.28
N ILE A 366 9.20 -1.98 11.27
CA ILE A 366 8.38 -2.16 12.46
C ILE A 366 7.49 -3.39 12.27
N SER A 367 7.59 -4.35 13.17
CA SER A 367 6.73 -5.52 13.25
C SER A 367 5.98 -5.50 14.57
N VAL A 368 4.65 -5.55 14.50
CA VAL A 368 3.80 -5.69 15.69
C VAL A 368 3.15 -7.06 15.70
N LYS A 369 3.16 -7.72 16.86
CA LYS A 369 2.36 -8.92 17.12
C LYS A 369 1.15 -8.53 17.95
N VAL A 370 -0.02 -8.58 17.34
CA VAL A 370 -1.30 -8.13 17.91
C VAL A 370 -2.23 -9.34 18.05
N PRO A 371 -2.79 -9.60 19.24
CA PRO A 371 -3.69 -10.75 19.44
C PRO A 371 -4.97 -10.71 18.61
N ASN A 372 -5.59 -9.52 18.48
CA ASN A 372 -6.80 -9.30 17.68
C ASN A 372 -6.58 -8.17 16.66
N PRO A 373 -5.86 -8.41 15.56
CA PRO A 373 -5.64 -7.38 14.55
C PRO A 373 -6.95 -7.03 13.82
N GLU A 374 -7.14 -5.74 13.57
CA GLU A 374 -8.20 -5.20 12.73
C GLU A 374 -7.55 -4.63 11.47
N PHE A 375 -7.82 -5.25 10.33
CA PHE A 375 -7.29 -4.82 9.05
C PHE A 375 -8.36 -4.14 8.18
N GLU A 376 -7.96 -3.15 7.40
CA GLU A 376 -8.81 -2.59 6.35
C GLU A 376 -8.90 -3.55 5.16
N GLY A 377 -10.04 -4.24 5.05
CA GLY A 377 -10.34 -5.16 3.95
C GLY A 377 -9.57 -6.48 3.96
N GLN A 378 -9.89 -7.37 3.00
CA GLN A 378 -9.32 -8.71 2.91
C GLN A 378 -7.81 -8.71 2.62
N THR A 379 -7.33 -7.73 1.86
CA THR A 379 -5.91 -7.64 1.44
C THR A 379 -4.98 -7.14 2.54
N LYS A 380 -5.51 -6.81 3.73
CA LYS A 380 -4.77 -6.47 4.95
C LYS A 380 -3.72 -5.38 4.77
N THR A 381 -4.04 -4.35 3.99
CA THR A 381 -3.05 -3.34 3.59
C THR A 381 -2.82 -2.26 4.64
N ARG A 382 -3.77 -2.04 5.56
CA ARG A 382 -3.66 -1.10 6.67
C ARG A 382 -4.12 -1.72 7.99
N LEU A 383 -3.38 -1.47 9.08
CA LEU A 383 -3.77 -1.83 10.46
C LEU A 383 -4.61 -0.71 11.10
N GLY A 384 -5.75 -1.08 11.69
CA GLY A 384 -6.76 -0.18 12.25
C GLY A 384 -6.78 -0.04 13.77
N ASN A 385 -6.19 -0.98 14.53
CA ASN A 385 -6.21 -1.01 16.00
C ASN A 385 -5.70 0.31 16.65
N PRO A 386 -6.56 1.14 17.26
CA PRO A 386 -6.14 2.43 17.84
C PRO A 386 -5.16 2.29 19.01
N GLU A 387 -5.29 1.24 19.82
CA GLU A 387 -4.45 0.94 20.98
C GLU A 387 -3.00 0.66 20.60
N VAL A 388 -2.77 0.04 19.43
CA VAL A 388 -1.43 -0.27 18.92
C VAL A 388 -0.61 1.01 18.73
N ARG A 389 -1.25 2.10 18.29
CA ARG A 389 -0.57 3.40 18.14
C ARG A 389 0.05 3.88 19.44
N ARG A 390 -0.71 3.86 20.55
CA ARG A 390 -0.24 4.31 21.87
C ARG A 390 0.93 3.47 22.36
N ILE A 391 0.81 2.15 22.21
CA ILE A 391 1.82 1.18 22.65
C ILE A 391 3.12 1.35 21.86
N VAL A 392 3.03 1.53 20.54
CA VAL A 392 4.20 1.81 19.70
C VAL A 392 4.82 3.17 20.05
N GLU A 393 4.01 4.22 20.23
CA GLU A 393 4.51 5.55 20.60
C GLU A 393 5.34 5.50 21.89
N GLN A 394 4.81 4.83 22.91
CA GLN A 394 5.48 4.64 24.20
C GLN A 394 6.77 3.81 24.06
N SER A 395 6.69 2.66 23.38
CA SER A 395 7.83 1.75 23.22
C SER A 395 8.98 2.41 22.46
N VAL A 396 8.68 3.11 21.37
CA VAL A 396 9.68 3.86 20.60
C VAL A 396 10.26 4.99 21.44
N GLN A 397 9.44 5.74 22.16
CA GLN A 397 9.93 6.88 22.94
C GLN A 397 10.91 6.45 24.02
N GLU A 398 10.56 5.42 24.79
CA GLU A 398 11.40 4.92 25.89
C GLU A 398 12.72 4.35 25.38
N ASN A 399 12.68 3.38 24.46
CA ASN A 399 13.90 2.70 23.99
C ASN A 399 14.80 3.61 23.15
N LEU A 400 14.22 4.46 22.30
CA LEU A 400 15.03 5.39 21.49
C LEU A 400 15.67 6.48 22.35
N THR A 401 14.97 6.95 23.39
CA THR A 401 15.55 7.92 24.33
C THR A 401 16.74 7.31 25.07
N GLU A 402 16.56 6.11 25.63
CA GLU A 402 17.63 5.39 26.33
C GLU A 402 18.84 5.16 25.43
N TYR A 403 18.63 4.65 24.21
CA TYR A 403 19.71 4.42 23.26
C TYR A 403 20.48 5.70 22.92
N LEU A 404 19.77 6.79 22.59
CA LEU A 404 20.44 8.06 22.20
C LEU A 404 21.13 8.76 23.38
N GLU A 405 20.70 8.53 24.61
CA GLU A 405 21.42 9.01 25.81
C GLU A 405 22.73 8.24 26.04
N LEU A 406 22.75 6.94 25.72
CA LEU A 406 23.93 6.09 25.82
C LEU A 406 24.90 6.25 24.63
N HIS A 407 24.41 6.74 23.48
CA HIS A 407 25.17 6.91 22.24
C HIS A 407 25.14 8.36 21.69
N PRO A 408 25.85 9.32 22.34
CA PRO A 408 25.84 10.73 21.92
C PRO A 408 26.37 10.98 20.51
N ASP A 409 27.34 10.17 20.05
CA ASP A 409 27.92 10.23 18.71
C ASP A 409 26.91 9.89 17.61
N VAL A 410 26.07 8.89 17.86
CA VAL A 410 24.95 8.52 16.98
C VAL A 410 23.91 9.63 16.96
N LEU A 411 23.55 10.15 18.13
CA LEU A 411 22.63 11.29 18.26
C LEU A 411 23.09 12.51 17.46
N ASP A 412 24.36 12.91 17.63
CA ASP A 412 24.93 14.06 16.93
C ASP A 412 24.95 13.85 15.41
N SER A 413 25.21 12.63 14.95
CA SER A 413 25.18 12.26 13.53
C SER A 413 23.77 12.38 12.95
N ILE A 414 22.76 11.84 13.65
CA ILE A 414 21.34 11.94 13.25
C ILE A 414 20.89 13.40 13.22
N LEU A 415 21.14 14.16 14.30
CA LEU A 415 20.78 15.58 14.37
C LEU A 415 21.44 16.41 13.27
N SER A 416 22.73 16.17 13.00
CA SER A 416 23.46 16.85 11.93
C SER A 416 22.84 16.58 10.56
N LYS A 417 22.48 15.32 10.28
CA LYS A 417 21.79 14.95 9.03
C LYS A 417 20.42 15.63 8.94
N SER A 418 19.58 15.56 9.98
CA SER A 418 18.26 16.18 9.97
C SER A 418 18.32 17.72 9.84
N LEU A 419 19.33 18.37 10.42
CA LEU A 419 19.54 19.80 10.26
C LEU A 419 19.99 20.16 8.85
N ASN A 420 20.81 19.32 8.21
CA ASN A 420 21.20 19.53 6.81
C ASN A 420 20.00 19.36 5.87
N ALA A 421 19.15 18.35 6.11
CA ALA A 421 17.87 18.17 5.41
C ALA A 421 17.00 19.43 5.50
N LEU A 422 16.81 19.96 6.70
CA LEU A 422 16.06 21.20 6.93
C LEU A 422 16.68 22.39 6.19
N LYS A 423 18.00 22.59 6.27
CA LYS A 423 18.70 23.68 5.57
C LYS A 423 18.49 23.60 4.06
N ALA A 424 18.57 22.40 3.49
CA ALA A 424 18.31 22.15 2.08
C ALA A 424 16.85 22.49 1.72
N ALA A 425 15.88 22.06 2.53
CA ALA A 425 14.47 22.37 2.32
C ALA A 425 14.18 23.89 2.37
N LEU A 426 14.76 24.61 3.33
CA LEU A 426 14.64 26.07 3.44
C LEU A 426 15.30 26.80 2.26
N ALA A 427 16.47 26.35 1.82
CA ALA A 427 17.14 26.90 0.64
C ALA A 427 16.30 26.69 -0.63
N ALA A 428 15.75 25.49 -0.83
CA ALA A 428 14.87 25.17 -1.95
C ALA A 428 13.56 25.99 -1.92
N LYS A 429 12.99 26.23 -0.73
CA LYS A 429 11.83 27.11 -0.55
C LYS A 429 12.14 28.55 -0.95
N ARG A 430 13.24 29.12 -0.43
CA ARG A 430 13.69 30.49 -0.79
C ARG A 430 13.97 30.63 -2.28
N ALA A 431 14.60 29.63 -2.90
CA ALA A 431 14.85 29.63 -4.35
C ALA A 431 13.54 29.66 -5.16
N ARG A 432 12.54 28.83 -4.79
CA ARG A 432 11.22 28.83 -5.43
C ARG A 432 10.49 30.17 -5.25
N GLU A 433 10.54 30.76 -4.05
CA GLU A 433 9.95 32.06 -3.76
C GLU A 433 10.62 33.20 -4.54
N LEU A 434 11.95 33.19 -4.67
CA LEU A 434 12.72 34.14 -5.50
C LEU A 434 12.33 34.05 -6.99
N VAL A 435 12.12 32.84 -7.52
CA VAL A 435 11.65 32.65 -8.91
C VAL A 435 10.20 33.15 -9.06
N ARG A 436 9.31 32.84 -8.10
CA ARG A 436 7.90 33.26 -8.14
C ARG A 436 7.76 34.79 -8.03
N THR A 437 8.53 35.43 -7.14
CA THR A 437 8.54 36.89 -6.98
C THR A 437 9.12 37.61 -8.21
N LYS A 438 10.18 37.07 -8.84
CA LYS A 438 10.68 37.57 -10.14
C LYS A 438 9.66 37.43 -11.28
N SER A 439 8.77 36.43 -11.24
CA SER A 439 7.68 36.29 -12.20
C SER A 439 6.55 37.31 -12.00
N VAL A 440 6.31 37.75 -10.76
CA VAL A 440 5.27 38.74 -10.41
C VAL A 440 5.74 40.18 -10.70
N LEU A 441 7.04 40.46 -10.60
CA LEU A 441 7.64 41.77 -10.88
C LEU A 441 7.82 42.12 -12.38
N LYS A 442 7.25 41.32 -13.30
CA LYS A 442 7.18 41.68 -14.74
C LYS A 442 5.88 42.38 -15.17
N SER A 443 4.95 42.62 -14.25
CA SER A 443 3.75 43.43 -14.52
C SER A 443 3.54 44.45 -13.40
N SER A 444 3.44 45.72 -13.77
CA SER A 444 3.02 46.86 -12.92
C SER A 444 4.12 47.60 -12.12
N SER A 445 5.01 48.27 -12.84
CA SER A 445 5.22 49.73 -12.65
C SER A 445 6.11 50.24 -13.77
N LEU A 446 5.56 51.04 -14.71
CA LEU A 446 6.42 51.84 -15.59
C LEU A 446 7.27 52.79 -14.70
N PRO A 447 8.57 52.98 -15.01
CA PRO A 447 9.48 53.78 -14.18
C PRO A 447 8.93 55.20 -13.96
N GLY A 448 9.15 55.79 -12.77
CA GLY A 448 8.61 57.09 -12.32
C GLY A 448 8.97 58.33 -13.16
N LYS A 449 9.48 58.14 -14.38
CA LYS A 449 9.71 59.18 -15.39
C LYS A 449 8.55 59.31 -16.38
N LEU A 450 7.73 58.27 -16.57
CA LEU A 450 6.53 58.36 -17.41
C LEU A 450 5.45 59.21 -16.72
N ALA A 451 4.87 60.17 -17.44
CA ALA A 451 3.73 60.94 -16.97
C ALA A 451 2.52 60.62 -17.83
N ASP A 452 1.67 59.71 -17.37
CA ASP A 452 0.54 59.21 -18.17
C ASP A 452 -0.52 60.29 -18.47
N CYS A 453 -1.32 60.09 -19.52
CA CYS A 453 -2.45 60.95 -19.87
C CYS A 453 -3.77 60.37 -19.30
N ALA A 454 -4.87 61.14 -19.38
CA ALA A 454 -6.15 60.72 -18.82
C ALA A 454 -6.95 59.78 -19.75
N SER A 455 -6.66 59.79 -21.05
CA SER A 455 -7.32 58.93 -22.03
C SER A 455 -6.75 57.51 -21.96
N SER A 456 -7.64 56.53 -22.07
CA SER A 456 -7.28 55.12 -22.21
C SER A 456 -7.43 54.61 -23.64
N ASN A 457 -7.80 55.49 -24.59
CA ASN A 457 -7.93 55.15 -26.01
C ASN A 457 -6.59 55.35 -26.73
N PRO A 458 -5.91 54.27 -27.19
CA PRO A 458 -4.61 54.39 -27.86
C PRO A 458 -4.69 55.15 -29.18
N ALA A 459 -5.85 55.18 -29.85
CA ALA A 459 -6.02 55.84 -31.14
C ALA A 459 -5.97 57.38 -31.05
N GLU A 460 -6.19 57.93 -29.86
CA GLU A 460 -6.19 59.37 -29.60
C GLU A 460 -4.97 59.80 -28.76
N SER A 461 -4.19 58.84 -28.26
CA SER A 461 -3.09 59.10 -27.34
C SER A 461 -1.79 59.32 -28.09
N GLU A 462 -1.07 60.37 -27.71
CA GLU A 462 0.23 60.73 -28.28
C GLU A 462 1.32 60.51 -27.22
N ILE A 463 2.46 59.95 -27.62
CA ILE A 463 3.61 59.75 -26.72
C ILE A 463 4.75 60.66 -27.14
N PHE A 464 5.26 61.46 -26.21
CA PHE A 464 6.41 62.31 -26.42
C PHE A 464 7.66 61.74 -25.75
N ILE A 465 8.72 61.56 -26.54
CA ILE A 465 10.02 61.12 -26.05
C ILE A 465 10.96 62.32 -26.07
N VAL A 466 11.47 62.71 -24.89
CA VAL A 466 12.29 63.91 -24.71
C VAL A 466 13.60 63.59 -24.01
N GLU A 467 14.61 64.41 -24.29
CA GLU A 467 15.94 64.26 -23.72
C GLU A 467 16.00 64.85 -22.30
N GLY A 468 16.09 63.96 -21.31
CA GLY A 468 16.35 64.32 -19.91
C GLY A 468 15.19 65.01 -19.18
N ASP A 469 15.39 65.24 -17.87
CA ASP A 469 14.34 65.76 -16.98
C ASP A 469 14.06 67.26 -17.22
N SER A 470 14.99 67.99 -17.83
CA SER A 470 14.85 69.42 -18.17
C SER A 470 13.80 69.64 -19.27
N ALA A 471 13.94 68.96 -20.42
CA ALA A 471 12.93 69.00 -21.48
C ALA A 471 11.62 68.33 -21.03
N GLY A 472 11.71 67.27 -20.22
CA GLY A 472 10.56 66.60 -19.62
C GLY A 472 9.73 67.48 -18.70
N GLY A 473 10.34 68.37 -17.92
CA GLY A 473 9.62 69.31 -17.06
C GLY A 473 8.75 70.26 -17.87
N SER A 474 9.33 70.90 -18.89
CA SER A 474 8.63 71.82 -19.79
C SER A 474 7.54 71.11 -20.59
N ALA A 475 7.83 69.93 -21.14
CA ALA A 475 6.85 69.13 -21.89
C ALA A 475 5.67 68.70 -21.00
N LYS A 476 5.92 68.24 -19.77
CA LYS A 476 4.88 67.84 -18.82
C LYS A 476 3.97 69.00 -18.39
N GLN A 477 4.50 70.22 -18.33
CA GLN A 477 3.73 71.41 -17.97
C GLN A 477 2.90 71.94 -19.14
N GLY A 478 3.39 71.82 -20.36
CA GLY A 478 2.71 72.30 -21.57
C GLY A 478 1.77 71.31 -22.25
N ARG A 479 1.83 70.01 -21.91
CA ARG A 479 1.01 68.98 -22.56
C ARG A 479 -0.48 69.12 -22.27
N ASP A 480 -1.30 68.69 -23.22
CA ASP A 480 -2.70 68.37 -22.92
C ASP A 480 -2.77 67.04 -22.17
N ARG A 481 -3.03 67.13 -20.86
CA ARG A 481 -3.10 65.97 -19.95
C ARG A 481 -4.21 64.99 -20.33
N LYS A 482 -5.16 65.38 -21.20
CA LYS A 482 -6.23 64.49 -21.65
C LYS A 482 -5.69 63.37 -22.54
N PHE A 483 -4.74 63.63 -23.43
CA PHE A 483 -4.33 62.63 -24.43
C PHE A 483 -2.82 62.52 -24.70
N GLN A 484 -1.98 63.43 -24.18
CA GLN A 484 -0.54 63.41 -24.44
C GLN A 484 0.23 62.83 -23.26
N VAL A 485 1.10 61.85 -23.47
CA VAL A 485 1.95 61.13 -22.48
C VAL A 485 3.38 61.64 -22.51
#